data_AF-A0A1G8LLQ2-F1
#
_entry.id   AF-A0A1G8LLQ2-F1
#
_cell.length_a   1.000
_cell.length_b   1.000
_cell.length_c   1.000
_cell.angle_alpha   90.00
_cell.angle_beta   90.00
_cell.angle_gamma   90.00
#
_symmetry.space_group_name_H-M   'P 1'
#
loop_
_entity.id
_entity.type
_entity.pdbx_description
1 polymer ?
#
loop_
_entity_poly.entity_id
_entity_poly.type
_entity_poly.pdbx_seq_one_letter_code
_entity_poly.pdbx_strand_id
1 'polypeptide(L)'
;MTPFIDADAVANLIGFSSGRAFLAARFRLETQEHFPLPMPTCQRPMKWRRDAVTAWREERGLPAATAPVIHAGSNVILMREARRA
;
A
#
# COMPACT_ATOMS: atom_id res chain seq x y z
N MET A 1 9.21 -13.84 1.30
CA MET A 1 8.68 -12.72 0.47
C MET A 1 9.39 -11.44 0.89
N THR A 2 9.80 -10.59 -0.04
CA THR A 2 10.43 -9.29 0.29
C THR A 2 9.37 -8.30 0.79
N PRO A 3 9.48 -7.77 2.02
CA PRO A 3 8.48 -6.87 2.59
C PRO A 3 8.55 -5.45 2.01
N PHE A 4 9.61 -5.14 1.27
CA PHE A 4 9.87 -3.83 0.68
C PHE A 4 9.82 -3.88 -0.85
N ILE A 5 9.19 -2.88 -1.44
CA ILE A 5 9.03 -2.70 -2.88
C ILE A 5 9.58 -1.34 -3.31
N ASP A 6 10.09 -1.27 -4.53
CA ASP A 6 10.56 -0.03 -5.16
C ASP A 6 9.42 0.72 -5.88
N ALA A 7 9.75 1.87 -6.46
CA ALA A 7 8.79 2.72 -7.16
C ALA A 7 8.11 2.01 -8.35
N ASP A 8 8.83 1.17 -9.09
CA ASP A 8 8.28 0.45 -10.24
C ASP A 8 7.29 -0.65 -9.80
N ALA A 9 7.62 -1.40 -8.74
CA ALA A 9 6.71 -2.36 -8.15
C ALA A 9 5.47 -1.69 -7.54
N VAL A 10 5.62 -0.52 -6.90
CA VAL A 10 4.48 0.28 -6.42
C VAL A 10 3.60 0.74 -7.59
N ALA A 11 4.20 1.27 -8.66
CA ALA A 11 3.48 1.71 -9.85
C ALA A 11 2.61 0.60 -10.43
N ASN A 12 3.17 -0.61 -10.60
CA ASN A 12 2.42 -1.77 -11.09
C ASN A 12 1.27 -2.18 -10.16
N LEU A 13 1.43 -2.04 -8.84
CA LEU A 13 0.40 -2.42 -7.86
C LEU A 13 -0.81 -1.48 -7.87
N ILE A 14 -0.59 -0.19 -8.12
CA ILE A 14 -1.65 0.83 -8.04
C ILE A 14 -2.12 1.32 -9.42
N GLY A 15 -1.50 0.83 -10.51
CA GLY A 15 -1.96 1.04 -11.89
C GLY A 15 -1.27 2.16 -12.67
N PHE A 16 -0.09 2.61 -12.27
CA PHE A 16 0.72 3.54 -13.08
C PHE A 16 1.52 2.81 -14.15
N SER A 17 1.77 3.49 -15.27
CA SER A 17 2.54 2.94 -16.40
C SER A 17 4.03 2.75 -16.12
N SER A 18 4.59 3.43 -15.11
CA SER A 18 6.00 3.30 -14.70
C SER A 18 6.25 3.88 -13.31
N GLY A 19 7.35 3.48 -12.66
CA GLY A 19 7.80 4.06 -11.39
C GLY A 19 8.07 5.57 -11.48
N ARG A 20 8.51 6.07 -12.64
CA ARG A 20 8.67 7.52 -12.87
C ARG A 20 7.34 8.28 -12.85
N ALA A 21 6.29 7.71 -13.47
CA ALA A 21 4.96 8.30 -13.44
C ALA A 21 4.39 8.31 -12.02
N PHE A 22 4.59 7.21 -11.27
CA PHE A 22 4.26 7.16 -9.84
C PHE A 22 5.02 8.22 -9.04
N LEU A 23 6.34 8.36 -9.22
CA LEU A 23 7.14 9.35 -8.49
C LEU A 23 6.70 10.80 -8.79
N ALA A 24 6.26 11.09 -10.03
CA ALA A 24 5.70 12.39 -10.39
C ALA A 24 4.34 12.64 -9.70
N ALA A 25 3.51 11.61 -9.57
CA ALA A 25 2.22 11.67 -8.87
C ALA A 25 2.34 11.57 -7.34
N ARG A 26 3.49 11.12 -6.82
CA ARG A 26 3.69 10.78 -5.40
C ARG A 26 3.29 11.90 -4.46
N PHE A 27 3.72 13.13 -4.75
CA PHE A 27 3.38 14.28 -3.90
C PHE A 27 1.86 14.49 -3.78
N ARG A 28 1.13 14.33 -4.89
CA ARG A 28 -0.34 14.40 -4.90
C ARG A 28 -0.95 13.25 -4.09
N LEU A 29 -0.44 12.03 -4.28
CA LEU A 29 -0.91 10.84 -3.57
C LEU A 29 -0.68 10.96 -2.05
N GLU A 30 0.47 11.47 -1.62
CA GLU A 30 0.82 11.67 -0.20
C GLU A 30 -0.06 12.77 0.43
N THR A 31 -0.29 13.88 -0.27
CA THR A 31 -1.00 15.05 0.28
C THR A 31 -2.52 14.97 0.20
N GLN A 32 -3.07 14.40 -0.88
CA GLN A 32 -4.52 14.37 -1.13
C GLN A 32 -5.13 12.99 -0.85
N GLU A 33 -4.35 11.93 -1.01
CA GLU A 33 -4.86 10.56 -0.96
C GLU A 33 -4.33 9.75 0.23
N HIS A 34 -3.55 10.40 1.10
CA HIS A 34 -2.93 9.81 2.29
C HIS A 34 -2.12 8.55 1.97
N PHE A 35 -1.42 8.55 0.82
CA PHE A 35 -0.59 7.44 0.39
C PHE A 35 0.57 7.18 1.38
N PRO A 36 0.95 5.91 1.64
CA PRO A 36 2.01 5.58 2.58
C PRO A 36 3.36 6.20 2.19
N LEU A 37 4.02 6.81 3.17
CA LEU A 37 5.33 7.41 3.00
C LEU A 37 6.41 6.34 2.71
N PRO A 38 7.44 6.67 1.90
CA PRO A 38 8.59 5.80 1.74
C PRO A 38 9.32 5.59 3.07
N MET A 39 10.02 4.46 3.18
CA MET A 39 10.88 4.17 4.33
C MET A 39 11.94 5.28 4.48
N PRO A 40 12.20 5.76 5.71
CA PRO A 40 13.15 6.84 5.99
C PRO A 40 14.60 6.33 5.92
N THR A 41 14.99 5.76 4.80
CA THR A 41 16.36 5.32 4.54
C THR A 41 17.04 6.34 3.64
N CYS A 42 18.27 6.77 4.00
CA CYS A 42 19.07 7.67 3.17
C CYS A 42 19.57 7.03 1.86
N GLN A 43 19.26 5.75 1.61
CA GLN A 43 19.71 5.00 0.45
C GLN A 43 18.67 5.06 -0.66
N ARG A 44 19.11 5.46 -1.85
CA ARG A 44 18.34 5.31 -3.09
C ARG A 44 18.59 3.90 -3.64
N PRO A 45 17.58 3.25 -4.23
CA PRO A 45 16.23 3.73 -4.51
C PRO A 45 15.32 3.75 -3.29
N MET A 46 14.35 4.67 -3.29
CA MET A 46 13.30 4.74 -2.25
C MET A 46 12.51 3.43 -2.21
N LYS A 47 12.13 3.01 -1.01
CA LYS A 47 11.40 1.76 -0.77
C LYS A 47 10.13 2.01 0.02
N TRP A 48 9.08 1.29 -0.31
CA TRP A 48 7.80 1.28 0.39
C TRP A 48 7.56 -0.08 1.02
N ARG A 49 6.82 -0.11 2.12
CA ARG A 49 6.31 -1.37 2.67
C ARG A 49 5.20 -1.89 1.77
N ARG A 50 5.35 -3.13 1.29
CA ARG A 50 4.37 -3.78 0.41
C ARG A 50 2.99 -3.80 1.08
N ASP A 51 2.92 -4.23 2.34
CA ASP A 51 1.66 -4.37 3.06
C ASP A 51 0.91 -3.03 3.18
N ALA A 52 1.63 -1.92 3.41
CA ALA A 52 1.03 -0.60 3.53
C ALA A 52 0.44 -0.11 2.20
N VAL A 53 1.13 -0.39 1.08
CA VAL A 53 0.64 -0.03 -0.26
C VAL A 53 -0.56 -0.90 -0.64
N THR A 54 -0.55 -2.19 -0.30
CA THR A 54 -1.68 -3.10 -0.52
C THR A 54 -2.90 -2.69 0.32
N ALA A 55 -2.73 -2.41 1.61
CA ALA A 55 -3.81 -1.96 2.48
C ALA A 55 -4.43 -0.64 1.98
N TRP A 56 -3.58 0.33 1.62
CA TRP A 56 -4.05 1.60 1.03
C TRP A 56 -4.86 1.38 -0.25
N ARG A 57 -4.43 0.44 -1.11
CA ARG A 57 -5.16 0.07 -2.33
C ARG A 57 -6.53 -0.55 -2.01
N GLU A 58 -6.56 -1.50 -1.07
CA GLU A 58 -7.79 -2.18 -0.64
C GLU A 58 -8.81 -1.19 -0.05
N GLU A 59 -8.35 -0.24 0.76
CA GLU A 59 -9.17 0.83 1.34
C GLU A 59 -9.77 1.77 0.28
N ARG A 60 -9.06 1.99 -0.84
CA ARG A 60 -9.50 2.87 -1.94
C ARG A 60 -10.43 2.18 -2.95
N GLY A 61 -10.64 0.87 -2.85
CA GLY A 61 -11.53 0.12 -3.73
C GLY A 61 -11.07 0.03 -5.19
N LEU A 62 -9.79 0.27 -5.48
CA LEU A 62 -9.22 0.03 -6.81
C LEU A 62 -9.25 -1.47 -7.09
N PRO A 63 -9.82 -1.94 -8.23
CA PRO A 63 -10.02 -3.35 -8.48
C PRO A 63 -8.69 -4.09 -8.32
N ALA A 64 -8.65 -5.00 -7.34
CA ALA A 64 -7.52 -5.87 -7.11
C ALA A 64 -7.28 -6.67 -8.39
N ALA A 65 -6.13 -6.48 -9.01
CA ALA A 65 -5.63 -7.43 -9.99
C ALA A 65 -5.34 -8.70 -9.18
N THR A 66 -6.29 -9.64 -9.27
CA THR A 66 -6.35 -10.95 -8.63
C THR A 66 -4.99 -11.47 -8.16
N ALA A 67 -4.79 -11.50 -6.83
CA ALA A 67 -3.79 -12.32 -6.17
C ALA A 67 -4.36 -12.81 -4.82
N PRO A 68 -4.06 -14.06 -4.41
CA PRO A 68 -4.80 -14.76 -3.37
C PRO A 68 -4.58 -14.15 -1.99
N VAL A 69 -5.67 -14.09 -1.22
CA VAL A 69 -5.71 -13.70 0.19
C VAL A 69 -4.76 -14.59 0.97
N ILE A 70 -3.62 -14.04 1.39
CA ILE A 70 -2.82 -14.61 2.47
C ILE A 70 -3.13 -13.78 3.71
N HIS A 71 -3.97 -14.33 4.59
CA HIS A 71 -4.17 -13.82 5.94
C HIS A 71 -2.83 -13.85 6.69
N ALA A 72 -2.19 -12.70 6.84
CA ALA A 72 -1.03 -12.55 7.72
C ALA A 72 -1.22 -11.32 8.60
N GLY A 73 -1.88 -11.53 9.74
CA GLY A 73 -2.14 -10.47 10.69
C GLY A 73 -2.80 -10.98 11.97
N SER A 74 -2.17 -11.91 12.67
CA SER A 74 -2.47 -12.16 14.08
C SER A 74 -2.08 -10.93 14.92
N ASN A 75 -2.92 -9.89 14.95
CA ASN A 75 -3.20 -9.00 16.09
C ASN A 75 -4.12 -7.83 15.76
N VAL A 76 -5.27 -8.08 15.11
CA VAL A 76 -6.39 -7.15 15.18
C VAL A 76 -7.51 -7.85 15.94
N ILE A 77 -7.58 -7.61 17.25
CA ILE A 77 -8.80 -7.91 18.00
C ILE A 77 -9.84 -6.90 17.53
N LEU A 78 -10.58 -7.27 16.49
CA LEU A 78 -11.83 -6.60 16.14
C LEU A 78 -12.83 -7.04 17.22
N MET A 79 -12.98 -6.24 18.28
CA MET A 79 -14.03 -6.39 19.29
C MET A 79 -15.38 -6.27 18.60
N ARG A 80 -15.91 -7.40 18.14
CA ARG A 80 -17.31 -7.56 17.73
C ARG A 80 -18.09 -8.00 18.96
N GLU A 81 -18.27 -7.10 19.92
CA GLU A 81 -19.29 -7.30 20.94
C GLU A 81 -20.65 -6.89 20.36
N ALA A 82 -21.44 -7.93 20.10
CA ALA A 82 -22.88 -7.84 19.95
C ALA A 82 -23.50 -7.49 21.31
N ARG A 83 -24.09 -6.29 21.46
CA ARG A 83 -25.21 -6.08 22.40
C ARG A 83 -25.98 -4.79 22.17
N ARG A 84 -27.16 -4.93 21.58
CA ARG A 84 -28.38 -4.09 21.72
C ARG A 84 -29.43 -4.76 20.85
N ALA A 85 -30.59 -5.18 21.31
CA ALA A 85 -31.23 -5.29 22.61
C ALA A 85 -32.33 -6.35 22.44
#